data_AF-A0A1E1L8A8-F1
#
_entry.id   AF-A0A1E1L8A8-F1
#
_cell.length_a   1.000
_cell.length_b   1.000
_cell.length_c   1.000
_cell.angle_alpha   90.00
_cell.angle_beta   90.00
_cell.angle_gamma   90.00
#
_symmetry.space_group_name_H-M   'P 1'
#
loop_
_entity.id
_entity.type
_entity.pdbx_description
1 polymer ?
#
loop_
_entity_poly.entity_id
_entity_poly.type
_entity_poly.pdbx_seq_one_letter_code
_entity_poly.pdbx_strand_id
1 'polypeptide(L)'
;MIPSATADPRLDSKDSNFVALSAIDATNEAKYDPELLARALAGLLIVAPRWGDEQLLANVEVIDLVLNGQPTGVKTILSGPLAY
;
A
#
# COMPACT_ATOMS: atom_id res chain seq x y z
N MET A 1 0.08 5.03 -6.51
CA MET A 1 0.18 4.31 -5.23
C MET A 1 1.54 3.66 -5.19
N ILE A 2 2.25 3.75 -4.07
CA ILE A 2 3.58 3.15 -3.90
C ILE A 2 3.46 2.01 -2.89
N PRO A 3 3.86 0.76 -3.20
CA PRO A 3 3.98 -0.29 -2.18
C PRO A 3 5.01 0.15 -1.14
N SER A 4 4.63 0.21 0.14
CA SER A 4 5.50 0.76 1.19
C SER A 4 5.79 -0.22 2.31
N ALA A 5 4.92 -1.21 2.49
CA ALA A 5 5.04 -2.18 3.56
C ALA A 5 4.32 -3.48 3.19
N THR A 6 4.48 -4.45 4.07
CA THR A 6 3.82 -5.74 4.04
C THR A 6 2.99 -5.86 5.31
N ALA A 7 1.74 -6.31 5.21
CA ALA A 7 0.83 -6.42 6.36
C ALA A 7 1.35 -7.46 7.37
N ASP A 8 1.43 -7.05 8.64
CA ASP A 8 1.75 -7.89 9.80
C ASP A 8 0.51 -7.93 10.72
N PRO A 9 -0.12 -9.10 10.93
CA PRO A 9 -1.30 -9.23 11.79
C PRO A 9 -1.10 -8.72 13.22
N ARG A 10 0.15 -8.67 13.70
CA ARG A 10 0.48 -8.16 15.04
C ARG A 10 0.46 -6.64 15.11
N LEU A 11 0.74 -5.97 13.98
CA LEU A 11 0.77 -4.51 13.89
C LEU A 11 -0.58 -3.95 13.43
N ASP A 12 -1.31 -4.71 12.61
CA ASP A 12 -2.65 -4.39 12.11
C ASP A 12 -3.64 -5.43 12.63
N SER A 13 -3.83 -5.46 13.95
CA SER A 13 -4.79 -6.35 14.59
C SER A 13 -6.20 -5.75 14.55
N LYS A 14 -7.22 -6.60 14.45
CA LYS A 14 -8.62 -6.19 14.50
C LYS A 14 -8.93 -5.35 15.74
N ASP A 15 -9.54 -4.18 15.55
CA ASP A 15 -9.85 -3.26 16.65
C ASP A 15 -11.06 -3.77 17.44
N SER A 16 -10.83 -4.06 18.73
CA SER A 16 -11.85 -4.51 19.67
C SER A 16 -12.88 -3.43 20.03
N ASN A 17 -12.56 -2.15 19.80
CA ASN A 17 -13.42 -1.01 20.13
C ASN A 17 -13.90 -0.27 18.88
N PHE A 18 -13.90 -0.93 17.72
CA PHE A 18 -14.33 -0.32 16.47
C PHE A 18 -15.76 0.23 16.56
N VAL A 19 -15.93 1.53 16.26
CA VAL A 19 -17.24 2.19 16.18
C VAL A 19 -17.52 2.55 14.73
N ALA A 20 -18.43 1.82 14.11
CA ALA A 20 -18.84 2.08 12.74
C ALA A 20 -19.56 3.44 12.62
N LEU A 21 -19.15 4.26 11.64
CA LEU A 21 -19.82 5.53 11.31
C LEU A 21 -20.93 5.34 10.27
N SER A 22 -20.91 4.20 9.55
CA SER A 22 -21.89 3.82 8.55
C SER A 22 -22.13 2.30 8.53
N ALA A 23 -23.21 1.88 7.88
CA ALA A 23 -23.50 0.45 7.68
C ALA A 23 -22.42 -0.25 6.82
N ILE A 24 -21.76 0.50 5.93
CA ILE A 24 -20.68 -0.01 5.08
C ILE A 24 -19.45 -0.31 5.93
N ASP A 25 -19.13 0.56 6.89
CA ASP A 25 -18.01 0.36 7.80
C ASP A 25 -18.19 -0.91 8.62
N ALA A 26 -19.38 -1.13 9.20
CA ALA A 26 -19.70 -2.36 9.92
C ALA A 26 -19.55 -3.61 9.04
N THR A 27 -19.97 -3.52 7.78
CA THR A 27 -19.86 -4.62 6.81
C THR A 27 -18.40 -4.91 6.43
N ASN A 28 -17.59 -3.86 6.28
CA ASN A 28 -16.17 -3.99 5.95
C ASN A 28 -15.39 -4.55 7.13
N GLU A 29 -15.62 -4.03 8.33
CA GLU A 29 -14.99 -4.53 9.55
C GLU A 29 -15.35 -5.99 9.82
N ALA A 30 -16.60 -6.39 9.56
CA ALA A 30 -17.00 -7.79 9.69
C ALA A 30 -16.22 -8.74 8.77
N LYS A 31 -15.78 -8.27 7.59
CA LYS A 31 -14.96 -9.04 6.64
C LYS A 31 -13.46 -8.99 6.93
N TYR A 32 -13.03 -8.05 7.77
CA TYR A 32 -11.62 -7.86 8.06
C TYR A 32 -11.09 -8.99 8.94
N ASP A 33 -10.07 -9.68 8.43
CA ASP A 33 -9.32 -10.75 9.08
C ASP A 33 -7.81 -10.51 8.84
N PRO A 34 -7.06 -10.10 9.89
CA PRO A 34 -5.63 -9.84 9.78
C PRO A 34 -4.81 -11.03 9.29
N GLU A 35 -5.16 -12.26 9.68
CA GLU A 35 -4.39 -13.46 9.34
C GLU A 35 -4.54 -13.80 7.85
N LEU A 36 -5.72 -13.56 7.26
CA LEU A 36 -5.93 -13.72 5.82
C LEU A 36 -5.17 -12.66 5.00
N LEU A 37 -4.88 -11.51 5.59
CA LEU A 37 -4.13 -10.43 4.95
C LEU A 37 -2.63 -10.48 5.24
N ALA A 38 -2.17 -11.45 6.03
CA ALA A 38 -0.76 -11.60 6.36
C ALA A 38 0.09 -11.61 5.09
N ARG A 39 1.11 -10.76 5.08
CA ARG A 39 2.03 -10.57 3.95
C ARG A 39 1.47 -9.91 2.70
N ALA A 40 0.23 -9.42 2.72
CA ALA A 40 -0.29 -8.59 1.63
C ALA A 40 0.49 -7.27 1.53
N LEU A 41 0.59 -6.71 0.32
CA LEU A 41 1.24 -5.41 0.11
C LEU A 41 0.33 -4.29 0.60
N ALA A 42 0.86 -3.45 1.48
CA ALA A 42 0.27 -2.18 1.86
C ALA A 42 0.80 -1.08 0.94
N GLY A 43 -0.11 -0.32 0.34
CA GLY A 43 0.23 0.77 -0.56
C GLY A 43 -0.03 2.15 0.06
N LEU A 44 0.90 3.08 -0.15
CA LEU A 44 0.75 4.49 0.18
C LEU A 44 0.09 5.23 -0.99
N LEU A 45 -1.04 5.90 -0.71
CA LEU A 45 -1.71 6.80 -1.65
C LEU A 45 -1.25 8.24 -1.39
N ILE A 46 -0.70 8.88 -2.42
CA ILE A 46 -0.28 10.28 -2.38
C ILE A 46 -1.17 11.04 -3.35
N VAL A 47 -1.75 12.14 -2.88
CA VAL A 47 -2.65 12.99 -3.65
C VAL A 47 -2.06 14.39 -3.78
N ALA A 48 -2.34 15.05 -4.90
CA ALA A 48 -1.92 16.43 -5.15
C ALA A 48 -3.13 17.33 -5.45
N PRO A 49 -2.98 18.65 -5.31
CA PRO A 49 -3.94 19.61 -5.84
C PRO A 49 -4.17 19.41 -7.34
N ARG A 50 -5.30 19.92 -7.83
CA ARG A 50 -5.64 19.89 -9.25
C ARG A 50 -4.50 20.47 -10.10
N TRP A 51 -4.15 19.75 -11.18
CA TRP A 51 -3.05 20.08 -12.10
C TRP A 51 -1.65 20.05 -11.49
N GLY A 52 -1.49 19.42 -10.32
CA GLY A 52 -0.20 19.22 -9.66
C GLY A 52 0.52 17.93 -10.05
N ASP A 53 0.13 17.28 -11.15
CA ASP A 53 0.57 15.93 -11.52
C ASP A 53 2.10 15.82 -11.71
N GLU A 54 2.74 16.81 -12.34
CA GLU A 54 4.21 16.78 -12.53
C GLU A 54 4.96 16.81 -11.18
N GLN A 55 4.54 17.68 -10.27
CA GLN A 55 5.14 17.76 -8.93
C GLN A 55 4.80 16.52 -8.10
N LEU A 56 3.60 15.97 -8.25
CA LEU A 56 3.20 14.73 -7.60
C LEU A 56 4.11 13.58 -8.02
N LEU A 57 4.38 13.44 -9.31
CA LEU A 57 5.26 12.39 -9.84
C LEU A 57 6.69 12.53 -9.31
N ALA A 58 7.25 13.74 -9.31
CA ALA A 58 8.58 13.99 -8.74
C ALA A 58 8.64 13.64 -7.24
N ASN A 59 7.59 13.97 -6.48
CA ASN A 59 7.52 13.65 -5.05
C ASN A 59 7.39 12.15 -4.81
N VAL A 60 6.58 11.46 -5.62
CA VAL A 60 6.38 10.02 -5.57
C VAL A 60 7.71 9.29 -5.78
N GLU A 61 8.53 9.70 -6.74
CA GLU A 61 9.85 9.10 -6.99
C GLU A 61 10.79 9.21 -5.78
N VAL A 62 10.83 10.38 -5.13
CA VAL A 62 11.66 10.60 -3.93
C VAL A 62 11.15 9.77 -2.76
N ILE A 63 9.84 9.77 -2.52
CA ILE A 63 9.23 9.01 -1.41
C ILE A 63 9.46 7.51 -1.61
N ASP A 64 9.27 7.02 -2.83
CA ASP A 64 9.50 5.63 -3.19
C ASP A 64 10.95 5.21 -2.96
N LEU A 65 11.90 6.04 -3.39
CA LEU A 65 13.33 5.82 -3.13
C LEU A 65 13.64 5.71 -1.63
N VAL A 66 13.03 6.54 -0.80
CA VAL A 66 13.24 6.52 0.67
C VAL A 66 12.64 5.27 1.29
N LEU A 67 11.41 4.89 0.90
CA LEU A 67 10.70 3.76 1.49
C LEU A 67 11.26 2.41 1.04
N ASN A 68 11.64 2.29 -0.23
CA ASN A 68 12.01 1.02 -0.85
C ASN A 68 13.51 0.91 -1.19
N GLY A 69 14.28 1.99 -1.01
CA GLY A 69 15.72 2.04 -1.29
C GLY A 69 16.08 2.02 -2.78
N GLN A 70 15.10 1.88 -3.68
CA GLN A 70 15.21 1.95 -5.14
C GLN A 70 13.90 2.49 -5.71
N PRO A 71 13.91 3.28 -6.79
CA PRO A 71 12.69 3.66 -7.48
C PRO A 71 12.05 2.41 -8.11
N THR A 72 10.79 2.16 -7.81
CA THR A 72 9.98 1.03 -8.29
C THR A 72 9.83 1.03 -9.82
N GLY A 73 10.16 2.16 -10.48
CA GLY A 73 10.23 2.29 -11.94
C GLY A 73 11.53 1.79 -12.61
N VAL A 74 12.60 1.48 -11.85
CA VAL A 74 13.91 1.06 -12.40
C VAL A 74 14.13 -0.45 -12.31
N LYS A 75 13.22 -1.22 -11.68
CA LYS A 75 13.38 -2.67 -11.48
C LYS A 75 12.21 -3.50 -11.98
N THR A 76 12.01 -3.53 -13.30
CA THR A 76 11.51 -4.76 -13.98
C THR A 76 12.04 -4.86 -15.42
N ILE A 77 13.33 -4.66 -15.62
CA ILE A 77 14.07 -5.40 -16.65
C ILE A 77 15.38 -5.75 -15.97
N LEU A 78 15.51 -6.97 -15.45
CA LEU A 78 16.72 -7.79 -15.48
C LEU A 78 16.48 -9.10 -14.69
N SER A 79 16.61 -10.20 -15.42
CA SER A 79 17.02 -11.55 -15.02
C SER A 79 16.07 -12.43 -14.19
N GLY A 80 15.19 -13.12 -14.90
CA GLY A 80 14.81 -14.52 -14.63
C GLY A 80 14.49 -15.19 -15.97
N PRO A 81 14.97 -16.43 -16.26
CA PRO A 81 14.72 -17.05 -17.55
C PRO A 81 13.22 -17.33 -17.70
N LEU A 82 12.69 -17.05 -18.89
CA LEU A 82 11.36 -17.50 -19.31
C LEU A 82 11.36 -19.03 -19.27
N ALA A 83 10.71 -19.61 -18.26
CA ALA A 83 10.38 -21.02 -18.26
C ALA A 83 9.18 -21.20 -19.21
N TYR A 84 9.42 -21.92 -20.31
CA TYR A 84 8.40 -22.48 -21.19
C TYR A 84 7.53 -23.50 -20.46
#